data_AF-A0A2U2ZCB8-F1
#
_entry.id   AF-A0A2U2ZCB8-F1
#
_cell.length_a   1.000
_cell.length_b   1.000
_cell.length_c   1.000
_cell.angle_alpha   90.00
_cell.angle_beta   90.00
_cell.angle_gamma   90.00
#
_symmetry.space_group_name_H-M   'P 1'
#
loop_
_entity.id
_entity.type
_entity.pdbx_description
1 polymer ?
#
loop_
_entity_poly.entity_id
_entity_poly.type
_entity_poly.pdbx_seq_one_letter_code
_entity_poly.pdbx_strand_id
1 'polypeptide(L)'
;MRLKGQRTSLCSAITTALLAASAVVVTAEPAQADARCHTTWEIAYKDVGTYYPVTLHGTTVALQSGSPNGSARARASLRAGDILTLDRSKYQTTRKWSTTTQVMNELNGYDYCGVTATSGGTWYTPQIEGYQNAIRVCLRRGGALQCANWWYADQDG
;
A
#
# COMPACT_ATOMS: atom_id res chain seq x y z
N MET A 1 26.97 -81.23 -20.76
CA MET A 1 28.30 -80.96 -20.17
C MET A 1 28.37 -79.47 -19.82
N ARG A 2 28.93 -79.11 -18.65
CA ARG A 2 28.94 -77.77 -18.04
C ARG A 2 29.60 -76.67 -18.88
N LEU A 3 29.16 -75.41 -18.66
CA LEU A 3 29.92 -74.18 -18.28
C LEU A 3 29.20 -72.92 -18.82
N LYS A 4 28.58 -72.07 -17.98
CA LYS A 4 29.10 -70.87 -17.26
C LYS A 4 29.69 -69.75 -18.16
N GLY A 5 29.16 -68.52 -18.00
CA GLY A 5 29.86 -67.25 -18.31
C GLY A 5 28.91 -66.09 -18.65
N GLN A 6 28.55 -65.24 -17.67
CA GLN A 6 28.96 -63.81 -17.54
C GLN A 6 28.21 -62.82 -18.47
N ARG A 7 27.20 -62.11 -17.96
CA ARG A 7 27.24 -60.74 -17.37
C ARG A 7 27.71 -59.66 -18.35
N THR A 8 26.82 -58.75 -18.75
CA THR A 8 26.92 -57.32 -18.37
C THR A 8 25.62 -56.58 -18.67
N SER A 9 25.10 -55.91 -17.64
CA SER A 9 23.99 -54.97 -17.66
C SER A 9 24.53 -53.58 -18.00
N LEU A 10 23.86 -52.84 -18.89
CA LEU A 10 24.05 -51.41 -19.06
C LEU A 10 22.69 -50.72 -18.92
N CYS A 11 22.43 -50.20 -17.72
CA CYS A 11 21.37 -49.24 -17.46
C CYS A 11 21.76 -47.90 -18.11
N SER A 12 21.01 -47.49 -19.13
CA SER A 12 21.03 -46.11 -19.64
C SER A 12 20.32 -45.20 -18.64
N ALA A 13 21.09 -44.39 -17.92
CA ALA A 13 20.55 -43.28 -17.14
C ALA A 13 20.25 -42.11 -18.09
N ILE A 14 18.96 -41.80 -18.28
CA ILE A 14 18.51 -40.59 -18.97
C ILE A 14 18.52 -39.47 -17.92
N THR A 15 19.50 -38.57 -18.00
CA THR A 15 19.58 -37.37 -17.17
C THR A 15 18.72 -36.29 -17.80
N THR A 16 17.50 -36.10 -17.31
CA THR A 16 16.66 -34.96 -17.68
C THR A 16 17.18 -33.71 -16.98
N ALA A 17 17.84 -32.81 -17.73
CA ALA A 17 18.24 -31.50 -17.24
C ALA A 17 17.00 -30.59 -17.13
N LEU A 18 16.50 -30.39 -15.90
CA LEU A 18 15.54 -29.32 -15.60
C LEU A 18 16.31 -27.98 -15.58
N LEU A 19 16.13 -27.19 -16.63
CA LEU A 19 16.50 -25.76 -16.61
C LEU A 19 15.48 -25.03 -15.74
N ALA A 20 15.83 -24.82 -14.47
CA ALA A 20 15.12 -23.88 -13.60
C ALA A 20 15.41 -22.45 -14.10
N ALA A 21 14.46 -21.86 -14.81
CA ALA A 21 14.48 -20.44 -15.11
C ALA A 21 14.30 -19.67 -13.79
N SER A 22 15.38 -19.10 -13.28
CA SER A 22 15.35 -18.16 -12.16
C SER A 22 14.64 -16.88 -12.61
N ALA A 23 13.31 -16.85 -12.47
CA ALA A 23 12.58 -15.61 -12.53
C ALA A 23 13.04 -14.76 -11.33
N VAL A 24 13.82 -13.71 -11.61
CA VAL A 24 14.09 -12.65 -10.63
C VAL A 24 12.74 -11.98 -10.37
N VAL A 25 12.06 -12.44 -9.32
CA VAL A 25 10.89 -11.75 -8.79
C VAL A 25 11.44 -10.47 -8.17
N VAL A 26 11.41 -9.38 -8.93
CA VAL A 26 11.48 -8.04 -8.37
C VAL A 26 10.20 -7.88 -7.56
N THR A 27 10.21 -8.35 -6.32
CA THR A 27 9.17 -8.01 -5.37
C THR A 27 9.31 -6.52 -5.15
N ALA A 28 8.40 -5.72 -5.73
CA ALA A 28 8.18 -4.38 -5.25
C ALA A 28 8.11 -4.48 -3.72
N GLU A 29 8.94 -3.74 -3.01
CA GLU A 29 8.97 -3.78 -1.55
C GLU A 29 7.52 -3.68 -1.08
N PRO A 30 7.02 -4.65 -0.28
CA PRO A 30 5.71 -4.51 0.29
C PRO A 30 5.77 -3.21 1.07
N ALA A 31 4.96 -2.23 0.66
CA ALA A 31 4.87 -0.98 1.39
C ALA A 31 4.69 -1.35 2.87
N GLN A 32 5.60 -0.87 3.71
CA GLN A 32 5.62 -1.28 5.10
C GLN A 32 4.54 -0.48 5.82
N ALA A 33 3.91 -1.08 6.83
CA ALA A 33 3.17 -0.30 7.80
C ALA A 33 4.15 0.72 8.38
N ASP A 34 3.96 1.99 8.04
CA ASP A 34 4.91 3.05 8.38
C ASP A 34 5.11 3.07 9.90
N ALA A 35 6.36 3.11 10.39
CA ALA A 35 6.64 3.28 11.82
C ALA A 35 6.08 4.61 12.37
N ARG A 36 5.73 5.55 11.48
CA ARG A 36 5.06 6.82 11.74
C ARG A 36 3.53 6.69 11.74
N CYS A 37 2.98 5.48 11.56
CA CYS A 37 1.58 5.24 11.89
C CYS A 37 1.40 5.39 13.39
N HIS A 38 0.70 6.43 13.83
CA HIS A 38 0.41 6.63 15.24
C HIS A 38 -1.09 6.67 15.50
N THR A 39 -1.46 6.26 16.71
CA THR A 39 -2.85 6.19 17.17
C THR A 39 -3.22 7.35 18.10
N THR A 40 -2.29 8.25 18.41
CA THR A 40 -2.53 9.41 19.28
C THR A 40 -3.37 10.44 18.55
N TRP A 41 -4.51 10.85 19.10
CA TRP A 41 -5.50 11.73 18.45
C TRP A 41 -5.17 13.21 18.63
N GLU A 42 -4.95 13.93 17.52
CA GLU A 42 -4.97 15.40 17.52
C GLU A 42 -6.41 15.94 17.69
N ILE A 43 -6.52 17.11 18.32
CA ILE A 43 -7.78 17.66 18.86
C ILE A 43 -8.72 18.18 17.76
N ALA A 44 -8.20 18.61 16.60
CA ALA A 44 -9.01 19.19 15.54
C ALA A 44 -8.58 18.70 14.14
N TYR A 45 -9.45 17.91 13.52
CA TYR A 45 -9.31 17.50 12.11
C TYR A 45 -10.31 18.25 11.23
N LYS A 46 -9.85 18.74 10.09
CA LYS A 46 -10.70 19.31 9.02
C LYS A 46 -10.66 18.41 7.79
N ASP A 47 -11.79 18.30 7.11
CA ASP A 47 -11.83 17.63 5.80
C ASP A 47 -10.97 18.42 4.81
N VAL A 48 -10.11 17.71 4.07
CA VAL A 48 -9.32 18.28 2.98
C VAL A 48 -10.24 18.58 1.80
N GLY A 49 -10.13 19.77 1.21
CA GLY A 49 -10.95 20.21 0.08
C GLY A 49 -10.37 19.88 -1.32
N THR A 50 -10.91 20.54 -2.34
CA THR A 50 -10.54 20.47 -3.78
C THR A 50 -10.71 19.09 -4.46
N TYR A 51 -10.03 18.05 -4.01
CA TYR A 51 -10.08 16.70 -4.62
C TYR A 51 -10.66 15.63 -3.68
N TYR A 52 -10.98 16.01 -2.44
CA TYR A 52 -11.63 15.16 -1.45
C TYR A 52 -13.00 15.75 -1.03
N PRO A 53 -13.97 14.90 -0.63
CA PRO A 53 -13.90 13.43 -0.61
C PRO A 53 -13.90 12.80 -2.01
N VAL A 54 -13.43 11.56 -2.11
CA VAL A 54 -13.34 10.79 -3.36
C VAL A 54 -14.22 9.52 -3.28
N THR A 55 -14.72 9.04 -4.41
CA THR A 55 -15.46 7.77 -4.48
C THR A 55 -14.54 6.63 -4.89
N LEU A 56 -14.31 5.67 -4.00
CA LEU A 56 -13.52 4.45 -4.23
C LEU A 56 -14.41 3.22 -4.04
N HIS A 57 -14.49 2.33 -5.02
CA HIS A 57 -15.38 1.15 -5.01
C HIS A 57 -16.84 1.48 -4.64
N GLY A 58 -17.34 2.65 -5.07
CA GLY A 58 -18.67 3.15 -4.73
C GLY A 58 -18.83 3.67 -3.29
N THR A 59 -17.74 3.78 -2.52
CA THR A 59 -17.72 4.32 -1.16
C THR A 59 -17.08 5.70 -1.14
N THR A 60 -17.74 6.67 -0.51
CA THR A 60 -17.17 8.00 -0.25
C THR A 60 -16.08 7.91 0.82
N VAL A 61 -14.87 8.33 0.49
CA VAL A 61 -13.71 8.36 1.37
C VAL A 61 -13.24 9.80 1.52
N ALA A 62 -13.24 10.29 2.75
CA ALA A 62 -12.72 11.60 3.10
C ALA A 62 -11.26 11.49 3.56
N LEU A 63 -10.46 12.50 3.21
CA LEU A 63 -9.16 12.76 3.83
C LEU A 63 -9.32 13.91 4.81
N GLN A 64 -8.75 13.79 6.00
CA GLN A 64 -8.76 14.83 7.02
C GLN A 64 -7.33 15.20 7.41
N SER A 65 -7.06 16.49 7.62
CA SER A 65 -5.78 17.01 8.12
C SER A 65 -5.97 17.66 9.49
N GLY A 66 -5.02 17.46 10.39
CA GLY A 66 -4.99 17.97 11.76
C GLY A 66 -4.09 19.19 11.95
N SER A 67 -4.28 19.91 13.07
CA SER A 67 -3.43 21.01 13.52
C SER A 67 -3.31 21.00 15.05
N PRO A 68 -2.14 21.32 15.64
CA PRO A 68 -0.81 21.55 15.01
C PRO A 68 -0.05 20.23 14.75
N ASN A 69 0.85 20.24 13.75
CA ASN A 69 1.69 19.12 13.25
C ASN A 69 1.14 18.27 12.10
N GLY A 70 0.11 18.74 11.38
CA GLY A 70 -0.19 18.30 10.01
C GLY A 70 -0.47 16.82 9.84
N SER A 71 -0.84 16.08 10.90
CA SER A 71 -1.17 14.66 10.78
C SER A 71 -2.42 14.48 9.91
N ALA A 72 -2.47 13.42 9.11
CA ALA A 72 -3.63 13.09 8.28
C ALA A 72 -4.25 11.75 8.66
N ARG A 73 -5.56 11.62 8.43
CA ARG A 73 -6.31 10.36 8.55
C ARG A 73 -7.37 10.27 7.46
N ALA A 74 -7.74 9.06 7.05
CA ALA A 74 -8.90 8.83 6.19
C ALA A 74 -10.13 8.42 7.01
N ARG A 75 -11.31 8.74 6.51
CA ARG A 75 -12.61 8.30 7.06
C ARG A 75 -13.51 7.77 5.96
N ALA A 76 -14.15 6.63 6.20
CA ALA A 76 -15.16 6.07 5.30
C ALA A 76 -16.15 5.14 6.02
N SER A 77 -17.32 4.95 5.43
CA SER A 77 -18.24 3.88 5.84
C SER A 77 -17.86 2.58 5.14
N LEU A 78 -17.34 1.61 5.89
CA LEU A 78 -16.77 0.36 5.37
C LEU A 78 -17.66 -0.84 5.67
N ARG A 79 -17.45 -1.92 4.92
CA ARG A 79 -17.99 -3.26 5.14
C ARG A 79 -16.93 -4.11 5.84
N ALA A 80 -17.36 -5.17 6.53
CA ALA A 80 -16.43 -6.13 7.10
C ALA A 80 -15.50 -6.71 6.00
N GLY A 81 -14.20 -6.73 6.27
CA GLY A 81 -13.15 -7.18 5.34
C GLY A 81 -12.61 -6.10 4.40
N ASP A 82 -13.22 -4.91 4.34
CA ASP A 82 -12.62 -3.78 3.62
C ASP A 82 -11.34 -3.33 4.32
N ILE A 83 -10.35 -2.86 3.55
CA ILE A 83 -9.11 -2.28 4.08
C ILE A 83 -9.01 -0.84 3.60
N LEU A 84 -9.03 0.10 4.54
CA LEU A 84 -8.83 1.53 4.26
C LEU A 84 -7.39 1.90 4.61
N THR A 85 -6.72 2.59 3.69
CA THR A 85 -5.30 2.95 3.81
C THR A 85 -5.06 4.40 3.43
N LEU A 86 -4.04 4.99 4.04
CA LEU A 86 -3.36 6.20 3.61
C LEU A 86 -1.99 5.83 3.06
N ASP A 87 -1.69 6.30 1.86
CA ASP A 87 -0.33 6.29 1.35
C ASP A 87 0.29 7.66 1.62
N ARG A 88 1.56 7.71 2.05
CA ARG A 88 2.33 8.93 2.30
C ARG A 88 3.66 8.86 1.58
N SER A 89 4.03 9.93 0.88
CA SER A 89 5.32 10.01 0.20
C SER A 89 6.49 9.86 1.18
N LYS A 90 7.57 9.21 0.75
CA LYS A 90 8.77 9.04 1.60
C LYS A 90 9.45 10.38 1.90
N TYR A 91 9.37 11.32 0.96
CA TYR A 91 9.97 12.65 1.06
C TYR A 91 8.92 13.75 1.03
N GLN A 92 9.29 14.88 1.64
CA GLN A 92 8.49 16.09 1.69
C GLN A 92 8.45 16.82 0.34
N THR A 93 7.41 17.62 0.16
CA THR A 93 7.15 18.46 -1.00
C THR A 93 6.55 19.79 -0.57
N THR A 94 6.90 20.84 -1.30
CA THR A 94 6.27 22.17 -1.18
C THR A 94 4.99 22.28 -2.00
N ARG A 95 4.65 21.25 -2.78
CA ARG A 95 3.42 21.21 -3.58
C ARG A 95 2.25 20.76 -2.72
N LYS A 96 1.24 21.61 -2.58
CA LYS A 96 -0.03 21.25 -1.90
C LYS A 96 -0.74 20.07 -2.55
N TRP A 97 -0.61 19.94 -3.88
CA TRP A 97 -1.22 18.85 -4.65
C TRP A 97 -0.20 18.23 -5.60
N SER A 98 -0.11 16.91 -5.58
CA SER A 98 0.76 16.12 -6.47
C SER A 98 -0.02 15.02 -7.17
N THR A 99 0.34 14.70 -8.41
CA THR A 99 -0.11 13.51 -9.13
C THR A 99 0.64 12.27 -8.64
N THR A 100 0.09 11.09 -8.91
CA THR A 100 0.81 9.83 -8.60
C THR A 100 2.16 9.74 -9.32
N THR A 101 2.25 10.17 -10.59
CA THR A 101 3.52 10.16 -11.32
C THR A 101 4.58 11.02 -10.64
N GLN A 102 4.21 12.20 -10.14
CA GLN A 102 5.13 13.07 -9.40
C GLN A 102 5.58 12.42 -8.10
N VAL A 103 4.69 11.80 -7.32
CA VAL A 103 5.07 11.13 -6.07
C VAL A 103 6.00 9.94 -6.34
N MET A 104 5.71 9.12 -7.35
CA MET A 104 6.52 7.95 -7.67
C MET A 104 7.91 8.35 -8.19
N ASN A 105 8.00 9.37 -9.04
CA ASN A 105 9.26 9.74 -9.70
C ASN A 105 10.10 10.72 -8.87
N GLU A 106 9.48 11.68 -8.17
CA GLU A 106 10.17 12.76 -7.48
C GLU A 106 10.31 12.50 -5.97
N LEU A 107 9.37 11.77 -5.36
CA LEU A 107 9.34 11.52 -3.91
C LEU A 107 9.72 10.07 -3.55
N ASN A 108 10.25 9.32 -4.51
CA ASN A 108 10.80 7.97 -4.37
C ASN A 108 9.80 6.94 -3.78
N GLY A 109 8.53 7.06 -4.14
CA GLY A 109 7.46 6.18 -3.67
C GLY A 109 6.86 6.61 -2.33
N TYR A 110 6.25 5.66 -1.64
CA TYR A 110 5.41 5.92 -0.47
C TYR A 110 5.43 4.77 0.54
N ASP A 111 5.12 5.09 1.78
CA ASP A 111 4.77 4.15 2.85
C ASP A 111 3.24 4.20 3.09
N TYR A 112 2.68 3.25 3.84
CA TYR A 112 1.24 3.29 4.15
C TYR A 112 0.90 3.06 5.62
N CYS A 113 -0.24 3.61 6.02
CA CYS A 113 -0.97 3.25 7.24
C CYS A 113 -2.36 2.75 6.88
N GLY A 114 -2.88 1.72 7.56
CA GLY A 114 -4.19 1.18 7.23
C GLY A 114 -4.92 0.52 8.37
N VAL A 115 -6.22 0.31 8.17
CA VAL A 115 -7.12 -0.41 9.06
C VAL A 115 -7.92 -1.41 8.26
N THR A 116 -8.15 -2.59 8.83
CA THR A 116 -9.10 -3.58 8.30
C THR A 116 -10.40 -3.47 9.09
N ALA A 117 -11.51 -3.25 8.40
CA ALA A 117 -12.82 -3.19 9.02
C ALA A 117 -13.24 -4.59 9.49
N THR A 118 -13.45 -4.77 10.79
CA THR A 118 -13.93 -6.04 11.35
C THR A 118 -15.45 -6.15 11.34
N SER A 119 -16.15 -5.03 11.12
CA SER A 119 -17.61 -4.93 11.05
C SER A 119 -18.01 -3.78 10.12
N GLY A 120 -19.30 -3.73 9.74
CA GLY A 120 -19.84 -2.59 9.00
C GLY A 120 -19.95 -1.34 9.88
N GLY A 121 -19.56 -0.18 9.37
CA GLY A 121 -19.67 1.09 10.12
C GLY A 121 -18.72 2.18 9.60
N THR A 122 -18.61 3.27 10.37
CA THR A 122 -17.63 4.33 10.10
C THR A 122 -16.27 3.93 10.67
N TRP A 123 -15.25 3.92 9.81
CA TRP A 123 -13.89 3.57 10.17
C TRP A 123 -12.93 4.72 9.86
N TYR A 124 -11.84 4.74 10.61
CA TYR A 124 -10.75 5.70 10.49
C TYR A 124 -9.44 4.93 10.37
N THR A 125 -8.56 5.37 9.48
CA THR A 125 -7.18 4.88 9.52
C THR A 125 -6.47 5.32 10.79
N PRO A 126 -5.36 4.68 11.17
CA PRO A 126 -4.35 5.34 11.99
C PRO A 126 -3.96 6.69 11.36
N GLN A 127 -3.40 7.56 12.17
CA GLN A 127 -2.86 8.81 11.67
C GLN A 127 -1.47 8.60 11.13
N ILE A 128 -1.09 9.48 10.22
CA ILE A 128 0.24 9.54 9.65
C ILE A 128 0.67 11.00 9.56
N GLU A 129 1.95 11.28 9.86
CA GLU A 129 2.53 12.62 9.73
C GLU A 129 2.35 13.17 8.31
N GLY A 130 1.56 14.24 8.14
CA GLY A 130 1.25 14.80 6.82
C GLY A 130 1.82 16.19 6.55
N TYR A 131 2.52 16.79 7.51
CA TYR A 131 3.19 18.07 7.26
C TYR A 131 4.22 17.93 6.15
N GLN A 132 3.98 18.66 5.04
CA GLN A 132 4.73 18.64 3.79
C GLN A 132 4.90 17.28 3.11
N ASN A 133 4.30 16.20 3.62
CA ASN A 133 4.34 14.91 2.94
C ASN A 133 3.06 14.72 2.12
N ALA A 134 3.19 14.28 0.87
CA ALA A 134 2.06 14.07 -0.01
C ALA A 134 1.31 12.82 0.42
N ILE A 135 -0.01 12.90 0.58
CA ILE A 135 -0.86 11.84 1.11
C ILE A 135 -2.05 11.58 0.20
N ARG A 136 -2.37 10.29 -0.03
CA ARG A 136 -3.62 9.90 -0.69
C ARG A 136 -4.36 8.81 0.08
N VAL A 137 -5.67 8.71 -0.14
CA VAL A 137 -6.47 7.60 0.39
C VAL A 137 -6.58 6.46 -0.63
N CYS A 138 -6.62 5.23 -0.14
CA CYS A 138 -6.93 4.04 -0.93
C CYS A 138 -7.90 3.13 -0.17
N LEU A 139 -8.71 2.37 -0.92
CA LEU A 139 -9.64 1.39 -0.41
C LEU A 139 -9.42 0.06 -1.14
N ARG A 140 -9.21 -1.01 -0.37
CA ARG A 140 -9.26 -2.37 -0.88
C ARG A 140 -10.59 -3.02 -0.51
N ARG A 141 -11.28 -3.55 -1.52
CA ARG A 141 -12.53 -4.29 -1.36
C ARG A 141 -12.50 -5.54 -2.23
N GLY A 142 -12.78 -6.70 -1.64
CA GLY A 142 -12.75 -7.98 -2.36
C GLY A 142 -11.41 -8.26 -3.05
N GLY A 143 -10.29 -7.85 -2.44
CA GLY A 143 -8.95 -8.00 -3.00
C GLY A 143 -8.51 -6.89 -3.97
N ALA A 144 -9.42 -6.12 -4.57
CA ALA A 144 -9.09 -5.07 -5.52
C ALA A 144 -8.79 -3.73 -4.81
N LEU A 145 -7.67 -3.09 -5.14
CA LEU A 145 -7.27 -1.78 -4.60
C LEU A 145 -7.71 -0.65 -5.56
N GLN A 146 -8.32 0.39 -5.01
CA GLN A 146 -8.57 1.65 -5.72
C GLN A 146 -8.07 2.82 -4.88
N CYS A 147 -7.34 3.74 -5.49
CA CYS A 147 -6.74 4.90 -4.82
C CYS A 147 -7.27 6.21 -5.41
N ALA A 148 -7.17 7.29 -4.65
CA ALA A 148 -7.32 8.63 -5.19
C ALA A 148 -6.21 8.93 -6.21
N ASN A 149 -6.56 9.72 -7.24
CA ASN A 149 -5.60 10.13 -8.28
C ASN A 149 -4.68 11.29 -7.85
N TRP A 150 -5.03 11.95 -6.74
CA TRP A 150 -4.35 13.15 -6.23
C TRP A 150 -3.83 12.93 -4.81
N TRP A 151 -2.66 13.50 -4.56
CA TRP A 151 -1.99 13.49 -3.27
C TRP A 151 -2.01 14.90 -2.69
N TYR A 152 -2.42 15.01 -1.43
CA TYR A 152 -2.47 16.25 -0.67
C TYR A 152 -1.29 16.34 0.27
N ALA A 153 -0.59 17.48 0.31
CA ALA A 153 0.39 17.78 1.35
C ALA A 153 -0.05 19.03 2.13
N ASP A 154 -0.07 18.93 3.45
CA ASP A 154 -0.32 20.10 4.30
C ASP A 154 0.90 21.03 4.25
N GLN A 155 0.66 22.33 4.07
CA GLN A 155 1.70 23.36 3.96
C GLN A 155 1.59 24.40 5.08
N ASP A 156 0.55 24.30 5.91
CA ASP A 156 0.06 25.36 6.79
C ASP A 156 0.36 25.06 8.27
N GLY A 157 1.50 24.39 8.53
CA GLY A 157 1.91 23.74 9.80
C GLY A 157 1.56 24.45 11.10
#